data_AF-A0AAD2IZE0-F1
#
_entry.id   AF-A0AAD2IZE0-F1
#
_cell.length_a   1.000
_cell.length_b   1.000
_cell.length_c   1.000
_cell.angle_alpha   90.00
_cell.angle_beta   90.00
_cell.angle_gamma   90.00
#
_symmetry.space_group_name_H-M   'P 1'
#
loop_
_entity.id
_entity.type
_entity.pdbx_description
1 polymer ?
#
loop_
_entity_poly.entity_id
_entity_poly.type
_entity_poly.pdbx_seq_one_letter_code
_entity_poly.pdbx_strand_id
1 'polypeptide(L)' 'MDREELLAQMIATPAVDRDFHDWPEVLANYAECLMALQPRLQPEELERLIRVGADFYRTLARAEQYRHASVWDEPQP' A
#
# COMPACT_ATOMS: atom_id res chain seq x y z
N MET A 1 16.79 -12.64 -7.88
CA MET A 1 15.85 -11.58 -8.21
C MET A 1 16.42 -10.28 -7.70
N ASP A 2 16.70 -9.34 -8.59
CA ASP A 2 17.10 -7.99 -8.20
C ASP A 2 15.87 -7.10 -7.92
N ARG A 3 16.12 -5.83 -7.56
CA ARG A 3 15.05 -4.89 -7.21
C ARG A 3 14.17 -4.53 -8.42
N GLU A 4 14.75 -4.40 -9.60
CA GLU A 4 14.04 -3.97 -10.81
C GLU A 4 13.15 -5.11 -11.33
N GLU A 5 13.67 -6.33 -11.31
CA GLU A 5 12.92 -7.55 -11.60
C GLU A 5 11.72 -7.71 -10.66
N LEU A 6 11.93 -7.52 -9.34
CA LEU A 6 10.85 -7.62 -8.37
C LEU A 6 9.78 -6.55 -8.61
N LEU A 7 10.18 -5.32 -8.91
CA LEU A 7 9.25 -4.24 -9.20
C LEU A 7 8.43 -4.52 -10.47
N ALA A 8 9.09 -4.96 -11.54
CA ALA A 8 8.43 -5.34 -12.78
C ALA A 8 7.41 -6.46 -12.55
N GLN A 9 7.77 -7.46 -11.74
CA GLN A 9 6.87 -8.54 -11.36
C GLN A 9 5.68 -8.02 -10.55
N MET A 10 5.88 -7.12 -9.57
CA MET A 10 4.77 -6.54 -8.80
C MET A 10 3.78 -5.78 -9.68
N ILE A 11 4.26 -5.05 -10.70
CA ILE A 11 3.41 -4.32 -11.65
C ILE A 11 2.64 -5.27 -12.58
N ALA A 12 3.29 -6.33 -13.03
CA ALA A 12 2.69 -7.28 -13.96
C ALA A 12 1.75 -8.31 -13.29
N THR A 13 1.85 -8.48 -11.97
CA THR A 13 1.03 -9.46 -11.23
C THR A 13 -0.42 -8.99 -11.19
N PRO A 14 -1.37 -9.81 -11.70
CA PRO A 14 -2.79 -9.49 -11.59
C PRO A 14 -3.19 -9.38 -10.11
N ALA A 15 -3.78 -8.25 -9.75
CA ALA A 15 -4.31 -7.99 -8.42
C ALA A 15 -5.82 -7.73 -8.51
N VAL A 16 -6.51 -7.86 -7.38
CA VAL A 16 -7.91 -7.45 -7.27
C VAL A 16 -7.98 -5.95 -7.55
N ASP A 17 -8.81 -5.56 -8.52
CA ASP A 17 -9.12 -4.16 -8.77
C ASP A 17 -10.02 -3.67 -7.63
N ARG A 18 -9.46 -2.81 -6.78
CA ARG A 18 -10.13 -2.30 -5.56
C ARG A 18 -10.43 -0.83 -5.76
N ASP A 19 -11.53 -0.36 -5.15
CA ASP A 19 -11.74 1.07 -5.08
C ASP A 19 -10.60 1.70 -4.28
N PHE A 20 -10.27 2.92 -4.62
CA PHE A 20 -9.29 3.69 -3.89
C PHE A 20 -9.67 3.85 -2.40
N HIS A 21 -10.96 3.76 -2.05
CA HIS A 21 -11.48 3.86 -0.67
C HIS A 21 -11.23 2.59 0.15
N ASP A 22 -10.90 1.48 -0.51
CA ASP A 22 -10.64 0.17 0.11
C ASP A 22 -9.17 0.03 0.55
N TRP A 23 -8.38 1.11 0.54
CA TRP A 23 -6.99 1.08 0.98
C TRP A 23 -6.79 0.55 2.41
N PRO A 24 -7.71 0.73 3.39
CA PRO A 24 -7.53 0.13 4.72
C PRO A 24 -7.48 -1.40 4.64
N GLU A 25 -8.23 -2.01 3.74
CA GLU A 25 -8.29 -3.45 3.55
C GLU A 25 -7.03 -3.97 2.84
N VAL A 26 -6.45 -3.18 1.94
CA VAL A 26 -5.13 -3.47 1.37
C VAL A 26 -4.07 -3.54 2.47
N LEU A 27 -4.08 -2.58 3.41
CA LEU A 27 -3.15 -2.59 4.54
C LEU A 27 -3.42 -3.77 5.49
N ALA A 28 -4.69 -4.11 5.74
CA ALA A 28 -5.05 -5.28 6.54
C ALA A 28 -4.50 -6.58 5.93
N ASN A 29 -4.66 -6.78 4.61
CA ASN A 29 -4.10 -7.93 3.91
C ASN A 29 -2.56 -7.99 4.01
N TYR A 30 -1.90 -6.83 3.94
CA TYR A 30 -0.45 -6.77 4.15
C TYR A 30 -0.06 -7.17 5.59
N ALA A 31 -0.82 -6.72 6.60
CA ALA A 31 -0.59 -7.10 7.99
C ALA A 31 -0.75 -8.60 8.22
N GLU A 32 -1.77 -9.23 7.61
CA GLU A 32 -1.97 -10.68 7.66
C GLU A 32 -0.77 -11.44 7.06
N CYS A 33 -0.24 -10.97 5.92
CA CYS A 33 0.99 -11.52 5.34
C CYS A 33 2.18 -11.40 6.31
N LEU A 34 2.32 -10.28 7.01
CA LEU A 34 3.39 -10.09 8.00
C LEU A 34 3.22 -11.02 9.20
N MET A 35 1.99 -11.22 9.69
CA MET A 35 1.72 -12.15 10.79
C MET A 35 2.09 -13.58 10.41
N ALA A 36 1.78 -14.01 9.19
CA ALA A 36 2.15 -15.33 8.69
C ALA A 36 3.68 -15.50 8.54
N LEU A 37 4.40 -14.42 8.20
CA LEU A 37 5.85 -14.42 8.04
C LEU A 37 6.62 -14.18 9.35
N GLN A 38 5.98 -13.59 10.37
CA GLN A 38 6.61 -13.19 11.63
C GLN A 38 7.51 -14.27 12.27
N PRO A 39 7.13 -15.56 12.32
CA PRO A 39 7.99 -16.59 12.92
C PRO A 39 9.29 -16.84 12.18
N ARG A 40 9.40 -16.38 10.92
CA ARG A 40 10.54 -16.61 10.02
C ARG A 40 11.45 -15.39 9.85
N LEU A 41 11.05 -14.25 10.42
CA LEU A 41 11.75 -12.98 10.29
C LEU A 41 12.56 -12.69 11.55
N GLN A 42 13.70 -12.05 11.38
CA GLN A 42 14.36 -11.36 12.48
C GLN A 42 13.51 -10.15 12.92
N PRO A 43 13.57 -9.74 14.20
CA PRO A 43 12.83 -8.60 14.70
C PRO A 43 13.04 -7.31 13.87
N GLU A 44 14.27 -7.07 13.41
CA GLU A 44 14.62 -5.89 12.63
C GLU A 44 14.03 -5.93 11.21
N GLU A 45 13.90 -7.12 10.63
CA GLU A 45 13.25 -7.31 9.32
C GLU A 45 11.75 -7.03 9.43
N LEU A 46 11.10 -7.54 10.47
CA LEU A 46 9.69 -7.26 10.75
C LEU A 46 9.46 -5.76 10.97
N GLU A 47 10.31 -5.11 11.77
CA GLU A 47 10.21 -3.66 12.01
C GLU A 47 10.35 -2.87 10.69
N ARG A 48 11.30 -3.25 9.84
CA ARG A 48 11.48 -2.61 8.53
C ARG A 48 10.25 -2.78 7.64
N LEU A 49 9.65 -3.97 7.62
CA LEU A 49 8.43 -4.24 6.86
C LEU A 49 7.22 -3.45 7.39
N ILE A 50 7.10 -3.29 8.72
CA ILE A 50 6.07 -2.43 9.33
C ILE A 50 6.25 -0.97 8.89
N ARG A 51 7.49 -0.47 8.92
CA ARG A 51 7.80 0.92 8.48
C ARG A 51 7.42 1.15 7.01
N VAL A 52 7.75 0.21 6.12
CA VAL A 52 7.38 0.29 4.70
C VAL A 52 5.85 0.27 4.52
N GLY A 53 5.12 -0.58 5.25
CA GLY A 53 3.65 -0.58 5.24
C GLY A 53 3.06 0.77 5.68
N ALA A 54 3.63 1.40 6.71
CA ALA A 54 3.22 2.72 7.17
C ALA A 54 3.49 3.83 6.14
N ASP A 55 4.56 3.72 5.36
CA ASP A 55 4.86 4.65 4.26
C ASP A 55 3.86 4.51 3.10
N PHE A 56 3.47 3.27 2.75
CA PHE A 56 2.41 3.04 1.77
C PHE A 56 1.08 3.64 2.24
N TYR A 57 0.68 3.37 3.48
CA TYR A 57 -0.53 3.94 4.09
C TYR A 57 -0.57 5.47 3.97
N ARG A 58 0.49 6.15 4.43
CA ARG A 58 0.54 7.62 4.43
C ARG A 58 0.46 8.18 3.02
N THR A 59 1.10 7.50 2.07
CA THR A 59 1.08 7.90 0.67
C THR A 59 -0.32 7.79 0.07
N LEU A 60 -1.01 6.67 0.31
CA LEU A 60 -2.36 6.44 -0.19
C LEU A 60 -3.38 7.37 0.47
N ALA A 61 -3.37 7.49 1.79
CA ALA A 61 -4.25 8.40 2.52
C ALA A 61 -4.08 9.86 2.07
N ARG A 62 -2.84 10.30 1.79
CA ARG A 62 -2.59 11.64 1.26
C ARG A 62 -3.14 11.81 -0.17
N ALA A 63 -2.97 10.80 -1.03
CA ALA A 63 -3.56 10.83 -2.36
C ALA A 63 -5.10 10.86 -2.31
N GLU A 64 -5.72 10.19 -1.33
CA GLU A 64 -7.16 10.27 -1.06
C GLU A 64 -7.59 11.69 -0.76
N GLN A 65 -6.89 12.32 0.19
CA GLN A 65 -7.15 13.70 0.62
C GLN A 65 -7.01 14.67 -0.56
N TYR A 66 -5.99 14.52 -1.39
CA TYR A 66 -5.84 15.32 -2.60
C TYR A 66 -7.01 15.14 -3.56
N ARG A 67 -7.42 13.89 -3.84
CA ARG A 67 -8.57 13.62 -4.72
C ARG A 67 -9.85 14.27 -4.18
N HIS A 68 -10.10 14.16 -2.87
CA HIS A 68 -11.26 14.80 -2.26
C HIS A 68 -11.20 16.33 -2.35
N ALA A 69 -10.04 16.94 -2.11
CA ALA A 69 -9.87 18.38 -2.23
C ALA A 69 -10.03 18.88 -3.67
N SER A 70 -9.48 18.16 -4.66
CA SER A 70 -9.54 18.53 -6.08
C SER A 70 -10.94 18.41 -6.70
N VAL A 71 -11.81 17.55 -6.17
CA VAL A 71 -13.20 17.42 -6.63
C VAL A 71 -14.07 18.65 -6.27
N TRP A 72 -13.62 19.50 -5.33
CA TRP A 72 -14.32 20.74 -4.98
C TRP A 72 -13.85 21.98 -5.76
N ASP A 73 -12.89 21.83 -6.69
CA ASP A 73 -12.34 22.91 -7.54
C ASP A 73 -12.91 22.92 -8.97
N GLU A 74 -13.95 22.14 -9.30
CA GLU A 74 -14.69 22.37 -10.54
C GLU A 74 -15.57 23.61 -10.37
N PRO A 75 -15.32 24.73 -11.09
CA PRO A 75 -16.23 25.86 -11.07
C PRO A 75 -17.54 25.40 -11.73
N GLN A 76 -18.62 25.33 -10.96
CA GLN A 76 -19.96 25.22 -11.52
C GLN A 76 -20.21 26.42 -12.46
N PRO A 77 -20.74 26.21 -13.68
CA PRO A 77 -21.03 27.28 -14.63
C PRO A 77 -22.14 28.23 -14.16
#